data_AF-A0AA39CGA0-F1
#
_entry.id   AF-A0AA39CGA0-F1
#
_cell.length_a   1.000
_cell.length_b   1.000
_cell.length_c   1.000
_cell.angle_alpha   90.00
_cell.angle_beta   90.00
_cell.angle_gamma   90.00
#
_symmetry.space_group_name_H-M   'P 1'
#
loop_
_entity.id
_entity.type
_entity.pdbx_description
1 polymer ?
#
loop_
_entity_poly.entity_id
_entity_poly.type
_entity_poly.pdbx_seq_one_letter_code
_entity_poly.pdbx_strand_id
1 'polypeptide(L)'
;MAVTFACEAVLVLVRNGWSFRKRSRVTVTSLCGMLKLKVHLCKPLKIEPGQYINLWMPSVGLGAFWQNHPFMVASWSTEAQECLEIFIQPRRGLTRDLLHIARPNGPFECKWAMFSGPHGHTVPVGQYETVVLIADGVGIASQVPYLKKLIHGYHHRRVVTRRIHLIWQISDI
;
A
#
# COMPACT_ATOMS: atom_id res chain seq x y z
N MET A 1 18.27 -19.83 -10.36
CA MET A 1 17.87 -19.20 -9.08
C MET A 1 18.70 -17.96 -8.74
N ALA A 2 20.03 -17.96 -8.82
CA ALA A 2 20.82 -16.75 -8.49
C ALA A 2 20.57 -15.54 -9.41
N VAL A 3 20.36 -15.77 -10.72
CA VAL A 3 20.16 -14.70 -11.71
C VAL A 3 18.84 -13.94 -11.49
N THR A 4 17.76 -14.64 -11.12
CA THR A 4 16.45 -14.03 -10.86
C THR A 4 16.47 -13.12 -9.63
N PHE A 5 17.16 -13.55 -8.55
CA PHE A 5 17.33 -12.70 -7.37
C PHE A 5 18.18 -11.45 -7.65
N ALA A 6 19.25 -11.59 -8.44
CA ALA A 6 20.07 -10.45 -8.84
C ALA A 6 19.29 -9.43 -9.69
N CYS A 7 18.47 -9.91 -10.63
CA CYS A 7 17.60 -9.04 -11.44
C CYS A 7 16.57 -8.30 -10.59
N GLU A 8 15.89 -8.97 -9.65
CA GLU A 8 14.94 -8.30 -8.75
C GLU A 8 15.63 -7.26 -7.87
N ALA A 9 16.81 -7.56 -7.33
CA ALA A 9 17.58 -6.61 -6.54
C ALA A 9 17.96 -5.36 -7.35
N VAL A 10 18.44 -5.56 -8.59
CA VAL A 10 18.75 -4.45 -9.52
C VAL A 10 17.50 -3.64 -9.86
N LEU A 11 16.37 -4.29 -10.13
CA LEU A 11 15.10 -3.61 -10.40
C LEU A 11 14.64 -2.75 -9.21
N VAL A 12 14.72 -3.30 -8.00
CA VAL A 12 14.39 -2.59 -6.76
C VAL A 12 15.30 -1.38 -6.58
N LEU A 13 16.61 -1.52 -6.84
CA LEU A 13 17.59 -0.44 -6.74
C LEU A 13 17.37 0.66 -7.78
N VAL A 14 17.18 0.29 -9.05
CA VAL A 14 16.94 1.23 -10.17
C VAL A 14 15.61 1.98 -9.99
N ARG A 15 14.63 1.34 -9.37
CA ARG A 15 13.30 1.91 -9.14
C ARG A 15 13.24 2.84 -7.93
N ASN A 16 13.87 2.45 -6.83
CA ASN A 16 13.93 3.28 -5.62
C ASN A 16 15.00 4.37 -5.70
N GLY A 17 15.79 4.38 -6.78
CA GLY A 17 16.80 5.37 -7.08
C GLY A 17 18.11 5.07 -6.36
N TRP A 18 19.16 4.86 -7.16
CA TRP A 18 20.51 4.61 -6.66
C TRP A 18 21.15 5.87 -6.05
N SER A 19 20.76 7.06 -6.52
CA SER A 19 21.33 8.33 -6.09
C SER A 19 20.70 8.83 -4.78
N PHE A 20 21.55 9.30 -3.85
CA PHE A 20 21.14 9.83 -2.53
C PHE A 20 20.08 10.95 -2.59
N ARG A 21 19.93 11.65 -3.73
CA ARG A 21 18.95 12.76 -3.89
C ARG A 21 17.57 12.34 -4.38
N LYS A 22 17.42 11.15 -4.98
CA LYS A 22 16.14 10.64 -5.49
C LYS A 22 15.88 9.28 -4.86
N ARG A 23 15.37 9.27 -3.63
CA ARG A 23 14.97 8.04 -2.92
C ARG A 23 13.51 8.04 -2.52
N SER A 24 12.90 6.86 -2.51
CA SER A 24 11.55 6.66 -2.00
C SER A 24 11.51 7.02 -0.51
N ARG A 25 10.48 7.77 -0.10
CA ARG A 25 10.31 8.23 1.29
C ARG A 25 8.97 7.78 1.82
N VAL A 26 8.89 7.51 3.11
CA VAL A 26 7.62 7.09 3.73
C VAL A 26 7.27 8.06 4.83
N THR A 27 6.13 8.72 4.69
CA THR A 27 5.54 9.54 5.74
C THR A 27 4.54 8.70 6.52
N VAL A 28 4.74 8.58 7.82
CA VAL A 28 3.91 7.79 8.73
C VAL A 28 3.10 8.75 9.59
N THR A 29 1.79 8.57 9.63
CA THR A 29 0.89 9.39 10.45
C THR A 29 -0.01 8.48 11.28
N SER A 30 -0.14 8.76 12.57
CA SER A 30 -1.08 8.07 13.46
C SER A 30 -2.46 8.71 13.38
N LEU A 31 -3.49 7.91 13.09
CA LEU A 31 -4.89 8.31 13.00
C LEU A 31 -5.72 7.37 13.88
N CYS A 32 -6.25 7.85 15.01
CA CYS A 32 -7.12 7.09 15.92
C CYS A 32 -6.59 5.68 16.26
N GLY A 33 -5.29 5.53 16.49
CA GLY A 33 -4.66 4.25 16.79
C GLY A 33 -4.31 3.37 15.57
N MET A 34 -4.72 3.75 14.36
CA MET A 34 -4.22 3.19 13.10
C MET A 34 -3.07 4.01 12.54
N LEU A 35 -2.30 3.41 11.64
CA LEU A 35 -1.22 4.07 10.91
C LEU A 35 -1.61 4.28 9.45
N LYS A 36 -1.47 5.52 8.98
CA LYS A 36 -1.51 5.87 7.57
C LYS A 36 -0.09 6.10 7.08
N LEU A 37 0.33 5.31 6.11
CA LEU A 37 1.62 5.45 5.43
C LEU A 37 1.39 6.06 4.06
N LYS A 38 2.15 7.11 3.76
CA LYS A 38 2.27 7.69 2.42
C LYS A 38 3.65 7.38 1.88
N VAL A 39 3.72 6.50 0.89
CA VAL A 39 4.96 6.10 0.22
C VAL A 39 5.16 6.98 -1.00
N HIS A 40 6.09 7.92 -0.92
CA HIS A 40 6.51 8.79 -2.01
C HIS A 40 7.49 8.02 -2.90
N LEU A 41 7.11 7.83 -4.16
CA LEU A 41 7.84 7.03 -5.13
C LEU A 41 8.76 7.92 -5.96
N CYS A 42 9.96 7.45 -6.26
CA CYS A 42 10.87 8.13 -7.18
C CYS A 42 10.45 8.03 -8.64
N LYS A 43 9.80 6.92 -8.98
CA LYS A 43 9.26 6.66 -10.31
C LYS A 43 7.77 6.39 -10.14
N PRO A 44 6.90 7.07 -10.90
CA PRO A 44 5.47 6.79 -10.88
C PRO A 44 5.22 5.30 -11.13
N LEU A 45 4.29 4.74 -10.36
CA LEU A 45 3.95 3.34 -10.46
C LEU A 45 2.45 3.17 -10.62
N LYS A 46 2.05 2.39 -11.62
CA LYS A 46 0.65 2.00 -11.78
C LYS A 46 0.34 0.83 -10.84
N ILE A 47 -0.68 1.02 -10.01
CA ILE A 47 -1.20 0.01 -9.08
C ILE A 47 -2.61 -0.37 -9.52
N GLU A 48 -2.88 -1.65 -9.62
CA GLU A 48 -4.21 -2.19 -9.83
C GLU A 48 -4.81 -2.67 -8.50
N PRO A 49 -6.15 -2.71 -8.37
CA PRO A 49 -6.81 -3.16 -7.14
C PRO A 49 -6.40 -4.58 -6.73
N GLY A 50 -6.29 -4.83 -5.43
CA GLY A 50 -5.83 -6.11 -4.90
C GLY A 50 -4.32 -6.31 -4.89
N GLN A 51 -3.54 -5.35 -5.38
CA GLN A 51 -2.08 -5.41 -5.31
C GLN A 51 -1.52 -4.89 -3.99
N TYR A 52 -0.35 -5.39 -3.63
CA TYR A 52 0.40 -5.00 -2.44
C TYR A 52 1.87 -4.71 -2.79
N ILE A 53 2.57 -4.06 -1.87
CA ILE A 53 4.01 -3.85 -1.97
C ILE A 53 4.70 -4.45 -0.75
N ASN A 54 5.90 -4.97 -0.95
CA ASN A 54 6.77 -5.33 0.16
C ASN A 54 7.61 -4.11 0.51
N LEU A 55 7.52 -3.65 1.76
CA LEU A 55 8.18 -2.45 2.24
C LEU A 55 9.29 -2.82 3.23
N TRP A 56 10.46 -2.25 3.00
CA TRP A 56 11.64 -2.34 3.85
C TRP A 56 11.99 -0.97 4.41
N MET A 57 11.97 -0.85 5.75
CA MET A 57 12.20 0.39 6.48
C MET A 57 13.24 0.17 7.59
N PRO A 58 14.54 0.17 7.26
CA PRO A 58 15.59 -0.16 8.23
C PRO A 58 15.69 0.87 9.38
N SER A 59 15.25 2.11 9.17
CA SER A 59 15.38 3.20 10.15
C SER A 59 14.33 3.20 11.26
N VAL A 60 13.40 2.24 11.27
CA VAL A 60 12.29 2.21 12.25
C VAL A 60 12.68 1.48 13.54
N GLY A 61 13.59 0.51 13.46
CA GLY A 61 14.04 -0.23 14.65
C GLY A 61 15.13 -1.26 14.31
N LEU A 62 15.84 -1.72 15.33
CA LEU A 62 16.96 -2.68 15.19
C LEU A 62 16.50 -3.99 14.51
N GLY A 63 15.28 -4.46 14.81
CA GLY A 63 14.69 -5.64 14.16
C GLY A 63 14.17 -5.39 12.74
N ALA A 64 13.89 -4.13 12.38
CA ALA A 64 13.34 -3.76 11.07
C ALA A 64 14.36 -3.92 9.93
N PHE A 65 15.65 -3.88 10.27
CA PHE A 65 16.75 -3.93 9.31
C PHE A 65 16.71 -5.19 8.42
N TRP A 66 16.22 -6.31 8.94
CA TRP A 66 16.17 -7.59 8.22
C TRP A 66 14.75 -7.99 7.80
N GLN A 67 13.77 -7.10 7.94
CA GLN A 67 12.37 -7.45 7.74
C GLN A 67 11.77 -6.70 6.55
N ASN A 68 11.26 -7.46 5.58
CA ASN A 68 10.51 -6.95 4.45
C ASN A 68 9.04 -7.35 4.63
N HIS A 69 8.13 -6.37 4.73
CA HIS A 69 6.74 -6.63 5.11
C HIS A 69 5.77 -6.33 3.97
N PRO A 70 4.86 -7.25 3.63
CA PRO A 70 3.81 -7.00 2.64
C PRO A 70 2.74 -6.07 3.21
N PHE A 71 2.39 -5.02 2.46
CA PHE A 71 1.29 -4.13 2.78
C PHE A 71 0.41 -3.86 1.57
N MET A 72 -0.90 -4.02 1.76
CA MET A 72 -1.91 -3.72 0.74
C MET A 72 -1.92 -2.23 0.42
N VAL A 73 -1.94 -1.90 -0.88
CA VAL A 73 -2.05 -0.51 -1.33
C VAL A 73 -3.51 -0.12 -1.38
N ALA A 74 -3.89 0.94 -0.66
CA ALA A 74 -5.27 1.44 -0.58
C ALA A 74 -5.57 2.55 -1.61
N SER A 75 -4.53 3.15 -2.18
CA SER A 75 -4.67 4.14 -3.25
C SER A 75 -4.79 3.47 -4.62
N TRP A 76 -5.67 4.01 -5.48
CA TRP A 76 -5.80 3.60 -6.87
C TRP A 76 -6.04 4.83 -7.74
N SER A 77 -5.46 4.82 -8.93
CA SER A 77 -5.66 5.81 -10.00
C SER A 77 -5.59 5.12 -11.36
N THR A 78 -6.18 5.73 -12.38
CA THR A 78 -6.08 5.28 -13.77
C THR A 78 -4.64 5.43 -14.30
N GLU A 79 -3.91 6.43 -13.80
CA GLU A 79 -2.54 6.76 -14.18
C GLU A 79 -1.52 6.25 -13.14
N ALA A 80 -0.24 6.28 -13.52
CA ALA A 80 0.85 5.95 -12.61
C ALA A 80 0.92 6.97 -11.47
N GLN A 81 1.03 6.47 -10.24
CA GLN A 81 0.99 7.30 -9.04
C GLN A 81 2.39 7.61 -8.54
N GLU A 82 2.63 8.84 -8.10
CA GLU A 82 3.86 9.24 -7.39
C GLU A 82 3.79 9.00 -5.88
N CYS A 83 2.58 8.82 -5.34
CA CYS A 83 2.36 8.58 -3.93
C CYS A 83 1.35 7.45 -3.73
N LEU A 84 1.74 6.45 -2.94
CA LEU A 84 0.87 5.34 -2.55
C LEU A 84 0.40 5.52 -1.11
N GLU A 85 -0.88 5.26 -0.88
CA GLU A 85 -1.45 5.25 0.47
C GLU A 85 -1.64 3.83 0.97
N ILE A 86 -1.20 3.59 2.21
CA ILE A 86 -1.28 2.31 2.88
C ILE A 86 -1.87 2.54 4.28
N PHE A 87 -2.81 1.69 4.68
CA PHE A 87 -3.35 1.68 6.03
C PHE A 87 -2.84 0.44 6.76
N ILE A 88 -2.38 0.63 7.99
CA ILE A 88 -1.81 -0.43 8.81
C ILE A 88 -2.45 -0.39 10.19
N GLN A 89 -2.89 -1.56 10.65
CA GLN A 89 -3.23 -1.76 12.05
C GLN A 89 -1.95 -2.08 12.82
N PRO A 90 -1.59 -1.34 13.87
CA PRO A 90 -0.48 -1.71 14.73
C PRO A 90 -0.76 -3.09 15.35
N ARG A 91 0.18 -4.02 15.14
CA ARG A 91 0.20 -5.34 15.79
C ARG A 91 1.46 -5.44 16.65
N ARG A 92 2.08 -6.61 16.76
CA ARG A 92 3.37 -6.80 17.44
C ARG A 92 4.53 -6.54 16.46
N GLY A 93 5.70 -6.16 16.98
CA GLY A 93 6.91 -5.90 16.18
C GLY A 93 6.89 -4.55 15.47
N LEU A 94 7.39 -4.51 14.23
CA LEU A 94 7.63 -3.28 13.45
C LEU A 94 6.45 -2.28 13.47
N THR A 95 5.23 -2.76 13.31
CA THR A 95 4.04 -1.91 13.22
C THR A 95 3.69 -1.26 14.56
N ARG A 96 4.05 -1.90 15.68
CA ARG A 96 3.97 -1.30 17.02
C ARG A 96 5.02 -0.20 17.18
N ASP A 97 6.23 -0.47 16.73
CA ASP A 97 7.35 0.46 16.83
C ASP A 97 7.04 1.73 16.00
N LEU A 98 6.50 1.57 14.79
CA LEU A 98 5.98 2.66 13.98
C LEU A 98 4.93 3.50 14.71
N LEU A 99 4.01 2.86 15.46
CA LEU A 99 3.01 3.56 16.25
C LEU A 99 3.64 4.35 17.39
N HIS A 100 4.58 3.76 18.11
CA HIS A 100 5.28 4.42 19.20
C HIS A 100 6.10 5.61 18.72
N ILE A 101 6.66 5.57 17.51
CA ILE A 101 7.42 6.68 16.92
C ILE A 101 6.48 7.78 16.39
N ALA A 102 5.37 7.41 15.75
CA ALA A 102 4.45 8.36 15.10
C ALA A 102 3.45 9.03 16.06
N ARG A 103 3.17 8.46 17.24
CA ARG A 103 2.24 9.04 18.23
C ARG A 103 2.77 10.31 18.92
N PRO A 104 4.00 10.33 19.50
CA PRO A 104 4.46 11.47 20.30
C PRO A 104 5.05 12.62 19.46
N ASN A 105 5.61 12.32 18.29
CA ASN A 105 6.46 13.26 17.54
C ASN A 105 5.79 13.88 16.30
N GLY A 106 4.48 13.64 16.10
CA GLY A 106 3.79 14.03 14.88
C GLY A 106 4.17 13.14 13.68
N PRO A 107 3.99 13.61 12.43
CA PRO A 107 4.29 12.81 11.24
C PRO A 107 5.77 12.38 11.20
N PHE A 108 6.02 11.07 11.22
CA PHE A 108 7.37 10.52 11.12
C PHE A 108 7.75 10.33 9.65
N GLU A 109 8.84 10.95 9.22
CA GLU A 109 9.36 10.80 7.86
C GLU A 109 10.54 9.81 7.83
N CYS A 110 10.31 8.63 7.26
CA CYS A 110 11.36 7.66 6.98
C CYS A 110 12.03 8.00 5.65
N LYS A 111 13.22 8.61 5.71
CA LYS A 111 14.03 9.01 4.54
C LYS A 111 14.66 7.83 3.80
N TRP A 112 14.79 6.69 4.48
CA TRP A 112 15.38 5.47 3.92
C TRP A 112 14.32 4.37 3.95
N ALA A 113 13.63 4.22 2.83
CA ALA A 113 12.71 3.12 2.60
C ALA A 113 12.90 2.59 1.18
N MET A 114 12.82 1.27 1.04
CA MET A 114 12.77 0.62 -0.27
C MET A 114 11.52 -0.23 -0.34
N PHE A 115 10.97 -0.37 -1.54
CA PHE A 115 9.85 -1.26 -1.74
C PHE A 115 10.00 -2.09 -3.01
N SER A 116 9.40 -3.27 -2.98
CA SER A 116 9.25 -4.19 -4.11
C SER A 116 7.76 -4.38 -4.42
N GLY A 117 7.43 -4.60 -5.69
CA GLY A 117 6.06 -4.78 -6.18
C GLY A 117 5.85 -4.12 -7.54
N PRO A 118 4.63 -3.82 -7.97
CA PRO A 118 3.39 -4.28 -7.35
C PRO A 118 3.33 -5.81 -7.40
N HIS A 119 2.93 -6.40 -6.29
CA HIS A 119 2.72 -7.83 -6.14
C HIS A 119 1.22 -8.12 -6.07
N GLY A 120 0.84 -9.35 -6.35
CA GLY A 120 -0.55 -9.78 -6.34
C GLY A 120 -1.27 -9.53 -7.67
N HIS A 121 -2.50 -10.00 -7.71
CA HIS A 121 -3.33 -10.03 -8.91
C HIS A 121 -4.63 -9.26 -8.70
N THR A 122 -5.14 -8.73 -9.80
CA THR A 122 -6.41 -8.00 -9.82
C THR A 122 -7.49 -8.88 -10.39
N VAL A 123 -8.63 -8.90 -9.72
CA VAL A 123 -9.83 -9.60 -10.17
C VAL A 123 -10.64 -8.67 -11.09
N PRO A 124 -11.15 -9.15 -12.24
CA PRO A 124 -11.93 -8.34 -13.18
C PRO A 124 -13.38 -8.12 -12.68
N VAL A 125 -13.54 -7.47 -11.52
CA VAL A 125 -14.85 -7.25 -10.86
C VAL A 125 -15.84 -6.43 -11.70
N GLY A 126 -15.36 -5.65 -12.67
CA GLY A 126 -16.20 -4.82 -13.54
C GLY A 126 -17.03 -5.60 -14.57
N GLN A 127 -16.83 -6.92 -14.67
CA GLN A 127 -17.59 -7.83 -15.53
C GLN A 127 -18.85 -8.38 -14.86
N TYR A 128 -19.06 -8.09 -13.58
CA TYR A 128 -20.20 -8.59 -12.81
C TYR A 128 -21.22 -7.47 -12.55
N GLU A 129 -22.51 -7.78 -12.67
CA GLU A 129 -23.61 -6.83 -12.43
C GLU A 129 -23.72 -6.44 -10.94
N THR A 130 -23.52 -7.41 -10.04
CA THR A 130 -23.56 -7.20 -8.59
C THR A 130 -22.22 -7.60 -7.99
N VAL A 131 -21.60 -6.69 -7.23
CA VAL A 131 -20.33 -6.92 -6.54
C VAL A 131 -20.54 -6.75 -5.04
N VAL A 132 -20.13 -7.76 -4.28
CA VAL A 132 -20.11 -7.71 -2.81
C VAL A 132 -18.67 -7.62 -2.35
N LEU A 133 -18.33 -6.52 -1.67
CA LEU A 133 -17.03 -6.26 -1.07
C LEU A 133 -17.15 -6.51 0.44
N ILE A 134 -16.31 -7.39 0.97
CA ILE A 134 -16.31 -7.73 2.40
C ILE A 134 -14.96 -7.35 2.97
N ALA A 135 -14.97 -6.64 4.09
CA ALA A 135 -13.78 -6.21 4.79
C ALA A 135 -13.95 -6.32 6.31
N ASP A 136 -12.85 -6.64 6.99
CA ASP A 136 -12.73 -6.56 8.45
C ASP A 136 -11.57 -5.62 8.82
N GLY A 137 -11.82 -4.68 9.73
CA GLY A 137 -10.86 -3.70 10.22
C GLY A 137 -10.10 -2.99 9.09
N VAL A 138 -8.77 -3.07 9.11
CA VAL A 138 -7.88 -2.46 8.10
C VAL A 138 -7.90 -3.21 6.76
N GLY A 139 -8.50 -4.39 6.69
CA GLY A 139 -8.75 -5.14 5.46
C GLY A 139 -9.52 -4.33 4.41
N ILE A 140 -10.23 -3.26 4.82
CA ILE A 140 -10.87 -2.29 3.94
C ILE A 140 -9.89 -1.67 2.92
N ALA A 141 -8.60 -1.58 3.25
CA ALA A 141 -7.55 -1.11 2.35
C ALA A 141 -7.49 -1.90 1.03
N SER A 142 -7.84 -3.19 1.06
CA SER A 142 -7.89 -4.02 -0.15
C SER A 142 -9.11 -3.73 -1.04
N GLN A 143 -10.24 -3.35 -0.43
CA GLN A 143 -11.52 -3.16 -1.10
C GLN A 143 -11.70 -1.74 -1.67
N VAL A 144 -11.10 -0.73 -1.03
CA VAL A 144 -11.18 0.68 -1.46
C VAL A 144 -10.70 0.89 -2.91
N PRO A 145 -9.56 0.33 -3.35
CA PRO A 145 -9.15 0.36 -4.76
C PRO A 145 -10.20 -0.20 -5.72
N TYR A 146 -10.84 -1.32 -5.37
CA TYR A 146 -11.89 -1.93 -6.19
C TYR A 146 -13.11 -1.02 -6.28
N LEU A 147 -13.54 -0.46 -5.16
CA LEU A 147 -14.66 0.50 -5.12
C LEU A 147 -14.37 1.73 -6.01
N LYS A 148 -13.18 2.32 -5.89
CA LYS A 148 -12.76 3.46 -6.72
C LYS A 148 -12.73 3.09 -8.21
N LYS A 149 -12.19 1.93 -8.57
CA LYS A 149 -12.14 1.46 -9.96
C LYS A 149 -13.53 1.22 -10.53
N LEU A 150 -14.45 0.63 -9.75
CA LEU A 150 -15.83 0.40 -10.17
C LEU A 150 -16.59 1.71 -10.36
N ILE A 151 -16.48 2.66 -9.42
CA ILE A 151 -17.11 3.98 -9.54
C ILE A 151 -16.56 4.73 -10.76
N HIS A 152 -15.24 4.77 -10.93
CA HIS A 152 -14.61 5.39 -12.09
C HIS A 152 -15.06 4.74 -13.41
N GLY A 153 -15.11 3.41 -13.43
CA GLY A 153 -15.61 2.64 -14.57
C GLY A 153 -17.08 2.91 -14.89
N TYR A 154 -17.92 3.09 -13.88
CA TYR A 154 -19.34 3.42 -14.04
C TYR A 154 -19.51 4.80 -14.71
N HIS A 155 -18.79 5.82 -14.23
CA HIS A 155 -18.83 7.16 -14.84
C HIS A 155 -18.38 7.17 -16.31
N HIS A 156 -17.45 6.30 -16.69
CA HIS A 156 -16.94 6.20 -18.07
C HIS A 156 -17.64 5.13 -18.92
N ARG A 157 -18.73 4.53 -18.41
CA ARG A 157 -19.48 3.45 -19.08
C ARG A 157 -18.60 2.25 -19.49
N ARG A 158 -17.61 1.90 -18.65
CA ARG A 158 -16.65 0.81 -18.88
C ARG A 158 -16.91 -0.45 -18.05
N VAL A 159 -17.92 -0.44 -17.19
CA VAL A 159 -18.27 -1.57 -16.31
C VAL A 159 -19.77 -1.89 -16.43
N VAL A 160 -20.12 -3.16 -16.25
CA VAL A 160 -21.53 -3.61 -16.25
C VAL A 160 -22.16 -3.58 -14.85
N THR A 161 -21.35 -3.31 -13.82
CA THR A 161 -21.77 -3.30 -12.42
C THR A 161 -22.86 -2.26 -12.17
N ARG A 162 -23.99 -2.71 -11.62
CA ARG A 162 -25.15 -1.90 -11.24
C ARG A 162 -25.30 -1.76 -9.72
N ARG A 163 -24.85 -2.75 -8.96
CA ARG A 163 -25.00 -2.78 -7.50
C ARG A 163 -23.68 -3.13 -6.83
N ILE A 164 -23.31 -2.34 -5.83
CA ILE A 164 -22.12 -2.55 -5.02
C ILE A 164 -22.56 -2.62 -3.56
N HIS A 165 -22.32 -3.75 -2.91
CA HIS A 165 -22.58 -3.94 -1.48
C HIS A 165 -21.25 -3.98 -0.74
N LEU A 166 -20.96 -2.98 0.08
CA LEU A 166 -19.78 -2.97 0.95
C LEU A 166 -20.20 -3.37 2.37
N ILE A 167 -19.74 -4.52 2.82
CA ILE A 167 -19.89 -5.01 4.18
C ILE A 167 -18.56 -4.78 4.89
N TRP A 168 -18.54 -3.83 5.82
CA TRP A 168 -17.34 -3.51 6.60
C TRP A 168 -17.62 -3.75 8.08
N GLN A 169 -16.92 -4.74 8.63
CA GLN A 169 -16.92 -5.00 10.06
C GLN A 169 -15.75 -4.24 10.70
N ILE A 170 -16.05 -3.50 11.75
CA ILE A 170 -15.05 -2.82 12.58
C ILE A 170 -15.19 -3.43 13.96
N SER A 171 -14.12 -4.08 14.43
CA SER A 171 -14.02 -4.46 15.84
C SER A 171 -13.49 -3.25 16.61
N ASP A 172 -14.10 -2.91 17.74
CA ASP A 172 -13.59 -1.86 18.63
C ASP A 172 -12.14 -2.20 19.04
N ILE A 173 -11.27 -1.18 18.93
CA ILE A 173 -9.81 -1.26 19.06
C ILE A 173 -9.38 -0.84 20.47
#